data_AF-A0A4Y2KF27-F1
#
_entry.id   AF-A0A4Y2KF27-F1
#
_cell.length_a   1.000
_cell.length_b   1.000
_cell.length_c   1.000
_cell.angle_alpha   90.00
_cell.angle_beta   90.00
_cell.angle_gamma   90.00
#
_symmetry.space_group_name_H-M   'P 1'
#
loop_
_entity.id
_entity.type
_entity.pdbx_description
1 polymer ?
#
loop_
_entity_poly.entity_id
_entity_poly.type
_entity_poly.pdbx_seq_one_letter_code
_entity_poly.pdbx_strand_id
1 'polypeptide(L)'
;MFLQILIEPSQRVRILWKTKEEEEPVSYRLKTVTYGTKCTPFLATRVLRQLAMDEVKNFPLASEVVLSDVYMDDIVTGSQDLGTL
;
A
#
# COMPACT_ATOMS: atom_id res chain seq x y z
N MET A 1 2.99 2.54 0.36
CA MET A 1 2.05 1.90 -0.57
C MET A 1 0.58 2.29 -0.30
N PHE A 2 -0.03 1.87 0.82
CA PHE A 2 -1.48 2.06 1.07
C PHE A 2 -1.97 3.51 1.06
N LEU A 3 -1.26 4.41 1.73
CA LEU A 3 -1.66 5.82 1.86
C LEU A 3 -1.60 6.62 0.54
N GLN A 4 -1.15 6.02 -0.56
CA GLN A 4 -1.14 6.64 -1.88
C GLN A 4 -2.40 6.33 -2.70
N ILE A 5 -3.29 5.47 -2.19
CA ILE A 5 -4.51 5.05 -2.86
C ILE A 5 -5.70 5.78 -2.25
N LEU A 6 -6.39 6.61 -3.03
CA LEU A 6 -7.58 7.33 -2.59
C LEU A 6 -8.79 6.39 -2.48
N ILE A 7 -9.58 6.58 -1.42
CA ILE A 7 -10.86 5.90 -1.24
C ILE A 7 -11.99 6.83 -1.69
N GLU A 8 -12.95 6.22 -2.40
CA GLU A 8 -14.22 6.82 -2.76
C GLU A 8 -14.90 7.46 -1.52
N PRO A 9 -15.31 8.75 -1.56
CA PRO A 9 -15.79 9.47 -0.38
C PRO A 9 -16.83 8.73 0.48
N SER A 10 -17.71 7.94 -0.13
CA SER A 10 -18.75 7.15 0.55
C SER A 10 -18.21 5.95 1.36
N GLN A 11 -17.05 5.41 0.98
CA GLN A 11 -16.42 4.23 1.59
C GLN A 11 -15.33 4.59 2.62
N ARG A 12 -15.10 5.88 2.87
CA ARG A 12 -14.04 6.34 3.78
C ARG A 12 -14.32 5.94 5.23
N VAL A 13 -13.32 5.32 5.84
CA VAL A 13 -13.31 4.96 7.25
C VAL A 13 -13.35 6.22 8.11
N ARG A 14 -14.17 6.20 9.16
CA ARG A 14 -14.28 7.26 10.16
C ARG A 14 -13.49 6.87 11.41
N ILE A 15 -12.73 7.82 11.95
CA ILE A 15 -12.10 7.69 13.26
C ILE A 15 -12.57 8.82 14.17
N LEU A 16 -12.62 8.55 15.46
CA LEU A 16 -12.75 9.57 16.50
C LEU A 16 -11.37 9.78 17.10
N TRP A 17 -10.95 11.03 17.22
CA TRP A 17 -9.66 11.38 17.79
C TRP A 17 -9.81 12.49 18.82
N LYS A 18 -9.04 12.38 19.89
CA LYS A 18 -9.05 13.28 21.03
C LYS A 18 -7.63 13.39 21.56
N THR A 19 -7.14 14.61 21.77
CA THR A 19 -5.73 14.84 22.15
C THR A 19 -5.56 14.83 23.67
N LYS A 20 -6.53 15.38 24.40
CA LYS A 20 -6.55 15.42 25.88
C LYS A 20 -7.84 14.80 26.39
N GLU A 21 -7.84 14.24 27.58
CA GLU A 21 -8.96 13.50 28.16
C GLU A 21 -10.21 14.36 28.44
N GLU A 22 -10.08 15.69 28.43
CA GLU A 22 -11.17 16.63 28.68
C GLU A 22 -11.83 17.17 27.41
N GLU A 23 -11.21 17.00 26.24
CA GLU A 23 -11.70 17.54 24.96
C GLU A 23 -12.87 16.73 24.38
N GLU A 24 -13.76 17.30 23.58
CA GLU A 24 -14.73 16.47 22.86
C GLU A 24 -14.04 15.73 21.69
N PRO A 25 -14.30 14.42 21.47
CA PRO A 25 -13.71 13.70 20.35
C PRO A 25 -14.12 14.29 19.01
N VAL A 26 -13.14 14.53 18.13
CA VAL A 26 -13.36 15.03 16.78
C VAL A 26 -13.43 13.86 15.81
N SER A 27 -14.44 13.89 14.93
CA SER A 27 -14.63 12.88 13.87
C SER A 27 -13.85 13.23 12.61
N TYR A 28 -12.97 12.34 12.19
CA TYR A 28 -12.22 12.44 10.92
C TYR A 28 -12.64 11.35 9.94
N ARG A 29 -12.54 11.64 8.65
CA ARG A 29 -12.66 10.64 7.57
C ARG A 29 -11.33 10.50 6.86
N LEU A 30 -10.80 9.28 6.84
CA LEU A 30 -9.51 8.98 6.22
C LEU A 30 -9.70 8.94 4.69
N LYS A 31 -8.85 9.66 3.96
CA LYS A 31 -8.99 9.83 2.50
C LYS A 31 -8.42 8.66 1.70
N THR A 32 -7.54 7.88 2.31
CA THR A 32 -6.73 6.88 1.64
C THR A 32 -6.91 5.51 2.28
N VAL A 33 -6.46 4.46 1.58
CA VAL A 33 -6.43 3.09 2.11
C VAL A 33 -5.59 3.06 3.38
N THR A 34 -6.18 2.58 4.48
CA THR A 34 -5.55 2.55 5.80
C THR A 34 -5.19 1.14 6.22
N TYR A 35 -4.27 1.01 7.16
CA TYR A 35 -3.97 -0.27 7.80
C TYR A 35 -5.22 -0.84 8.50
N GLY A 36 -5.30 -2.16 8.59
CA GLY A 36 -6.34 -2.85 9.37
C GLY A 36 -7.69 -3.06 8.68
N THR A 37 -7.91 -2.59 7.45
CA THR A 37 -9.11 -3.00 6.69
C THR A 37 -8.84 -4.27 5.89
N LYS A 38 -9.80 -5.22 5.88
CA LYS A 38 -9.62 -6.53 5.23
C LYS A 38 -9.28 -6.44 3.74
N CYS A 39 -9.75 -5.41 3.04
CA CYS A 39 -9.50 -5.22 1.61
C CYS A 39 -8.19 -4.47 1.31
N THR A 40 -7.54 -3.86 2.30
CA THR A 40 -6.33 -3.04 2.13
C THR A 40 -5.23 -3.77 1.35
N PRO A 41 -4.84 -5.00 1.71
CA PRO A 41 -3.75 -5.67 1.00
C PRO A 41 -4.09 -5.97 -0.45
N PHE A 42 -5.30 -6.47 -0.70
CA PHE A 42 -5.76 -6.75 -2.06
C PHE A 42 -5.72 -5.51 -2.96
N LEU A 43 -6.26 -4.38 -2.47
CA LEU A 43 -6.28 -3.13 -3.24
C LEU A 43 -4.86 -2.66 -3.58
N ALA A 44 -3.94 -2.76 -2.62
CA ALA A 44 -2.57 -2.30 -2.80
C ALA A 44 -1.76 -3.19 -3.73
N THR A 45 -1.85 -4.51 -3.54
CA THR A 45 -1.23 -5.48 -4.45
C THR A 45 -1.79 -5.33 -5.85
N ARG A 46 -3.10 -5.08 -6.02
CA ARG A 46 -3.68 -4.88 -7.36
C ARG A 46 -3.14 -3.64 -8.06
N VAL A 47 -2.95 -2.54 -7.33
CA VAL A 47 -2.36 -1.30 -7.84
C VAL A 47 -0.89 -1.51 -8.22
N LEU A 48 -0.09 -2.14 -7.34
CA LEU A 48 1.31 -2.45 -7.65
C LEU A 48 1.45 -3.33 -8.90
N ARG A 49 0.62 -4.37 -9.01
CA ARG A 49 0.63 -5.25 -10.18
C ARG A 49 0.25 -4.51 -11.46
N GLN A 50 -0.72 -3.59 -11.40
CA GLN A 50 -1.07 -2.78 -12.56
C GLN A 50 0.10 -1.88 -12.97
N LEU A 51 0.71 -1.20 -12.02
CA LEU A 51 1.86 -0.33 -12.27
C LEU A 51 3.02 -1.12 -12.90
N ALA A 52 3.31 -2.32 -12.40
CA ALA A 52 4.35 -3.19 -12.96
C ALA A 52 4.04 -3.60 -14.41
N MET A 53 2.77 -3.87 -14.74
CA MET A 53 2.35 -4.18 -16.11
C MET A 53 2.49 -2.97 -17.03
N ASP A 54 2.09 -1.78 -16.57
CA ASP A 54 2.13 -0.55 -17.36
C ASP A 54 3.59 -0.11 -17.63
N GLU A 55 4.47 -0.30 -16.64
CA GLU A 55 5.85 0.18 -16.65
C GLU A 55 6.90 -0.87 -17.04
N VAL A 56 6.48 -2.08 -17.45
CA VAL A 56 7.39 -3.19 -17.79
C VAL A 56 8.42 -2.83 -18.86
N LYS A 57 8.07 -1.92 -19.79
CA LYS A 57 8.99 -1.46 -20.83
C LYS A 57 10.12 -0.59 -20.28
N ASN A 58 9.83 0.17 -19.23
CA ASN A 58 10.77 1.12 -18.63
C ASN A 58 11.58 0.46 -17.51
N PHE A 59 10.98 -0.47 -16.75
CA PHE A 59 11.60 -1.11 -15.59
C PHE A 59 11.37 -2.63 -15.57
N PRO A 60 11.88 -3.39 -16.55
CA PRO A 60 11.56 -4.81 -16.71
C PRO A 60 11.91 -5.66 -15.48
N LEU A 61 13.09 -5.46 -14.87
CA LEU A 61 13.52 -6.20 -13.68
C LEU A 61 12.65 -5.88 -12.45
N ALA A 62 12.32 -4.59 -12.24
CA ALA A 62 11.46 -4.20 -11.11
C ALA A 62 10.03 -4.71 -11.30
N SER A 63 9.52 -4.67 -12.54
CA SER A 63 8.21 -5.21 -12.87
C SER A 63 8.12 -6.71 -12.64
N GLU A 64 9.16 -7.47 -12.98
CA GLU A 64 9.23 -8.90 -12.68
C GLU A 64 9.12 -9.15 -11.17
N VAL A 65 9.98 -8.50 -10.37
CA VAL A 65 9.96 -8.60 -8.91
C VAL A 65 8.60 -8.24 -8.33
N VAL A 66 7.98 -7.14 -8.77
CA VAL A 66 6.66 -6.71 -8.25
C VAL A 66 5.55 -7.71 -8.62
N LEU A 67 5.69 -8.42 -9.74
CA LEU A 67 4.70 -9.40 -10.18
C LEU A 67 4.85 -10.77 -9.50
N SER A 68 6.05 -11.13 -9.04
CA SER A 68 6.34 -12.44 -8.43
C SER A 68 6.53 -12.41 -6.91
N ASP A 69 7.12 -11.35 -6.35
CA ASP A 69 7.75 -11.36 -5.01
C ASP A 69 7.04 -10.45 -3.98
N VAL A 70 5.87 -9.89 -4.33
CA VAL A 70 5.07 -9.07 -3.42
C VAL A 70 4.20 -9.96 -2.54
N TYR A 71 4.35 -9.83 -1.22
CA TYR A 71 3.44 -10.40 -0.24
C TYR A 71 2.91 -9.31 0.69
N MET A 72 1.61 -9.01 0.57
CA MET A 72 0.94 -7.95 1.33
C MET A 72 1.67 -6.60 1.17
N ASP A 73 2.36 -6.13 2.21
CA ASP A 73 3.15 -4.90 2.28
C ASP A 73 4.66 -5.09 2.07
N ASP A 74 5.12 -6.33 2.00
CA ASP A 74 6.54 -6.67 1.82
C ASP A 74 6.86 -7.06 0.37
N ILE A 75 8.07 -6.70 -0.06
CA ILE A 75 8.69 -7.21 -1.29
C ILE A 75 9.93 -7.97 -0.87
N VAL A 76 9.91 -9.29 -1.03
CA VAL A 76 11.01 -10.16 -0.60
C VAL A 76 11.66 -10.75 -1.84
N THR A 77 12.66 -10.04 -2.36
CA THR A 77 13.42 -10.44 -3.54
C THR A 77 14.90 -10.61 -3.20
N GLY A 78 15.63 -11.37 -4.01
CA GLY A 78 17.05 -11.65 -3.81
C GLY A 78 17.82 -11.68 -5.12
N SER A 79 19.12 -11.42 -5.05
CA SER A 79 20.04 -11.55 -6.19
C SER A 79 21.13 -12.56 -5.87
N GLN A 80 21.49 -13.38 -6.86
CA GLN A 80 22.64 -14.28 -6.77
C GLN A 80 23.90 -13.52 -7.21
N ASP A 81 24.33 -12.53 -6.43
CA ASP A 81 25.65 -11.93 -6.61
C ASP A 81 26.58 -12.44 -5.51
N LEU A 82 27.27 -13.55 -5.81
CA LEU A 82 28.31 -14.15 -4.94
C LEU A 82 29.70 -13.54 -5.20
N GLY A 83 29.76 -12.35 -5.80
CA GLY A 83 30.95 -11.83 -6.44
C GLY A 83 31.59 -10.59 -5.81
N THR A 84 31.47 -10.30 -4.51
CA THR A 84 32.41 -9.37 -3.82
C THR A 84 32.38 -9.54 -2.30
N LEU A 85 33.26 -10.40 -1.77
CA LEU A 85 33.86 -10.27 -0.43
C LEU A 85 35.35 -10.60 -0.55
#